data_AF-A0A9N9J5V0-F1
#
_entry.id   AF-A0A9N9J5V0-F1
#
_cell.length_a   1.000
_cell.length_b   1.000
_cell.length_c   1.000
_cell.angle_alpha   90.00
_cell.angle_beta   90.00
_cell.angle_gamma   90.00
#
_symmetry.space_group_name_H-M   'P 1'
#
loop_
_entity.id
_entity.type
_entity.pdbx_description
1 polymer ?
#
loop_
_entity_poly.entity_id
_entity_poly.type
_entity_poly.pdbx_seq_one_letter_code
_entity_poly.pdbx_strand_id
1 'polypeptide(L)' 'ALSGFYKVLEYSAKVDIDNLDLNRIYTFDEFEFINEQLKTRTLVINGDPVNLFEFDKGKLLP' A
#
# COMPACT_ATOMS: atom_id res chain seq x y z
N ALA A 1 -11.30 13.76 18.24
CA ALA A 1 -10.79 13.55 16.87
C ALA A 1 -9.61 12.57 16.80
N LEU A 2 -9.43 11.65 17.76
CA LEU A 2 -8.34 10.66 17.75
C LEU A 2 -8.79 9.25 17.34
N SER A 3 -10.09 8.91 17.40
CA SER A 3 -10.55 7.53 17.16
C SER A 3 -10.47 7.08 15.70
N GLY A 4 -10.47 8.01 14.73
CA GLY A 4 -10.30 7.67 13.32
C GLY A 4 -8.89 7.13 13.03
N PHE A 5 -7.86 7.79 13.58
CA PHE A 5 -6.46 7.40 13.44
C PHE A 5 -6.18 6.02 14.07
N TYR A 6 -6.65 5.77 15.29
CA TYR A 6 -6.45 4.46 15.94
C TYR A 6 -7.15 3.31 15.21
N LYS A 7 -8.31 3.56 14.58
CA LYS A 7 -9.03 2.54 13.82
C LYS A 7 -8.32 2.15 12.52
N VAL A 8 -7.68 3.12 11.85
CA VAL A 8 -6.84 2.88 10.66
C VAL A 8 -5.57 2.08 11.04
N LEU A 9 -5.00 2.32 12.21
CA LEU A 9 -3.83 1.58 12.71
C LEU A 9 -4.14 0.10 13.04
N GLU A 10 -5.37 -0.23 13.45
CA GLU A 10 -5.77 -1.62 13.74
C GLU A 10 -5.98 -2.48 12.48
N TYR A 11 -6.40 -1.88 11.36
CA TYR A 11 -6.68 -2.60 10.11
C TYR A 11 -5.47 -2.75 9.17
N SER A 12 -4.50 -1.82 9.25
CA SER A 12 -3.34 -1.75 8.33
C SER A 12 -2.20 -2.73 8.63
N ALA A 13 -2.26 -3.47 9.74
CA ALA A 13 -1.18 -4.33 10.22
C ALA A 13 -0.94 -5.65 9.43
N LYS A 14 -1.52 -5.82 8.23
CA LYS A 14 -1.45 -7.08 7.46
C LYS A 14 -0.77 -6.99 6.10
N VAL A 15 -0.34 -5.81 5.65
CA VAL A 15 0.29 -5.68 4.33
C VAL A 15 1.80 -5.88 4.46
N ASP A 16 2.31 -6.94 3.83
CA ASP A 16 3.73 -7.15 3.63
C ASP A 16 4.20 -6.36 2.40
N ILE A 17 4.83 -5.20 2.63
CA ILE A 17 5.26 -4.29 1.57
C ILE A 17 6.40 -4.87 0.74
N ASP A 18 7.23 -5.74 1.33
CA ASP A 18 8.35 -6.34 0.61
C ASP A 18 7.89 -7.49 -0.30
N ASN A 19 6.67 -7.98 -0.11
CA ASN A 19 6.05 -9.05 -0.87
C ASN A 19 4.59 -8.74 -1.24
N LEU A 20 4.38 -7.60 -1.91
CA LEU A 20 3.05 -7.20 -2.39
C LEU A 20 2.54 -8.16 -3.47
N ASP A 21 1.35 -8.75 -3.25
CA ASP A 21 0.64 -9.51 -4.27
C ASP A 21 -0.18 -8.54 -5.15
N LEU A 22 0.26 -8.27 -6.38
CA LEU A 22 -0.45 -7.40 -7.33
C LEU A 22 -1.76 -8.02 -7.87
N ASN A 23 -2.00 -9.32 -7.65
CA ASN A 23 -3.24 -9.97 -8.03
C ASN A 23 -4.34 -9.79 -6.98
N ARG A 24 -3.98 -9.43 -5.75
CA ARG A 24 -4.92 -9.13 -4.66
C ARG A 24 -5.73 -7.86 -4.96
N ILE A 25 -6.91 -7.76 -4.33
CA ILE A 25 -7.69 -6.53 -4.21
C ILE A 25 -7.37 -5.88 -2.86
N TYR A 26 -6.88 -4.64 -2.91
CA TYR A 26 -6.53 -3.83 -1.76
C TYR A 26 -7.68 -2.89 -1.40
N THR A 27 -7.82 -2.62 -0.11
CA THR A 27 -8.65 -1.52 0.37
C THR A 27 -7.96 -0.17 0.09
N PHE A 28 -8.73 0.92 0.09
CA PHE A 28 -8.17 2.25 -0.07
C PHE A 28 -7.17 2.60 1.04
N ASP A 29 -7.47 2.22 2.29
CA ASP A 29 -6.58 2.43 3.44
C ASP A 29 -5.25 1.68 3.29
N GLU A 30 -5.27 0.44 2.78
CA GLU A 30 -4.05 -0.32 2.47
C GLU A 30 -3.24 0.34 1.35
N PHE A 31 -3.91 0.85 0.31
CA PHE A 31 -3.28 1.62 -0.76
C PHE A 31 -2.58 2.89 -0.22
N GLU A 32 -3.26 3.68 0.60
CA GLU A 32 -2.67 4.87 1.22
C GLU A 32 -1.47 4.50 2.09
N PHE A 33 -1.61 3.45 2.91
CA PHE A 33 -0.53 2.95 3.74
C PHE A 33 0.70 2.54 2.91
N ILE A 34 0.51 1.78 1.82
CA ILE A 34 1.59 1.36 0.93
C ILE A 34 2.32 2.58 0.35
N ASN A 35 1.58 3.53 -0.22
CA ASN A 35 2.17 4.72 -0.84
C ASN A 35 2.88 5.64 0.18
N GLU A 36 2.41 5.71 1.43
CA GLU A 36 3.13 6.40 2.50
C GLU A 36 4.50 5.75 2.78
N GLN A 37 4.58 4.41 2.76
CA GLN A 37 5.87 3.72 2.92
C GLN A 37 6.82 4.03 1.76
N LEU A 38 6.31 4.09 0.53
CA LEU A 38 7.12 4.34 -0.68
C LEU A 38 7.71 5.75 -0.77
N LYS A 39 7.26 6.71 0.06
CA LYS A 39 7.92 8.02 0.17
C LYS A 39 9.36 7.94 0.68
N THR A 40 9.71 6.86 1.38
CA THR A 40 11.04 6.67 2.00
C THR A 40 11.87 5.57 1.38
N ARG A 41 11.28 4.78 0.47
CA ARG A 41 11.95 3.65 -0.19
C ARG A 41 11.34 3.33 -1.55
N THR A 42 12.10 2.63 -2.37
CA THR A 42 11.68 2.15 -3.70
C THR A 42 11.55 0.63 -3.66
N LEU A 43 10.45 0.09 -4.16
CA LEU A 43 10.29 -1.33 -4.42
C LEU A 43 10.83 -1.67 -5.81
N VAL A 44 11.30 -2.90 -6.01
CA VAL A 44 11.65 -3.39 -7.34
C VAL A 44 10.63 -4.45 -7.73
N ILE A 45 9.84 -4.16 -8.76
CA ILE A 45 8.79 -5.04 -9.27
C ILE A 45 9.14 -5.38 -10.71
N ASN A 46 9.30 -6.67 -11.02
CA ASN A 46 9.71 -7.15 -12.34
C ASN A 46 11.03 -6.52 -12.88
N GLY A 47 11.90 -6.04 -11.99
CA GLY A 47 13.16 -5.38 -12.35
C GLY A 47 13.06 -3.85 -12.45
N ASP A 48 11.85 -3.29 -12.38
CA ASP A 48 11.62 -1.85 -12.45
C ASP A 48 11.41 -1.23 -11.06
N PRO A 49 11.97 -0.04 -10.79
CA PRO A 49 11.77 0.69 -9.55
C PRO A 49 10.36 1.30 -9.48
N VAL A 50 9.62 0.97 -8.43
CA VAL A 50 8.28 1.48 -8.13
C VAL A 50 8.33 2.25 -6.82
N ASN A 51 8.00 3.54 -6.88
CA ASN A 51 7.96 4.45 -5.73
C ASN A 51 6.57 5.09 -5.51
N LEU A 52 5.59 4.74 -6.36
CA LEU A 52 4.21 5.15 -6.23
C LEU A 52 3.34 4.13 -6.96
N PHE A 53 2.19 3.78 -6.39
CA PHE A 53 1.14 3.06 -7.10
C PHE A 53 -0.02 3.99 -7.46
N GLU A 54 -0.66 3.73 -8.60
CA GLU A 54 -2.03 4.19 -8.86
C GLU A 54 -3.05 3.17 -8.33
N PHE A 55 -4.28 3.62 -8.06
CA PHE A 55 -5.35 2.80 -7.51
C PHE A 55 -6.57 2.77 -8.44
N ASP A 56 -6.85 1.62 -9.04
CA ASP A 56 -8.07 1.40 -9.83
C ASP A 56 -8.84 0.19 -9.29
N LYS A 57 -10.04 0.43 -8.75
CA LYS A 57 -10.95 -0.63 -8.27
C LYS A 57 -10.28 -1.67 -7.37
N GLY A 58 -9.36 -1.25 -6.51
CA GLY A 58 -8.64 -2.13 -5.61
C GLY A 58 -7.36 -2.76 -6.18
N LYS A 59 -7.01 -2.47 -7.43
CA LYS A 59 -5.74 -2.87 -8.04
C LYS A 59 -4.69 -1.78 -7.83
N LEU A 60 -3.49 -2.23 -7.47
CA LEU A 60 -2.28 -1.41 -7.44
C LEU A 60 -1.62 -1.49 -8.81
N LEU A 61 -1.40 -0.33 -9.44
CA LEU A 61 -0.73 -0.23 -10.73
C LEU A 61 0.66 0.39 -10.51
N PRO A 62 1.76 -0.38 -10.73
CA PRO A 62 3.14 0.06 -10.50
C PRO A 62 3.64 1.11 -11.50
#